data_AF-A0A940ZAH0-F1
#
_entry.id   AF-A0A940ZAH0-F1
#
_cell.length_a   1.000
_cell.length_b   1.000
_cell.length_c   1.000
_cell.angle_alpha   90.00
_cell.angle_beta   90.00
_cell.angle_gamma   90.00
#
_symmetry.space_group_name_H-M   'P 1'
#
loop_
_entity.id
_entity.type
_entity.pdbx_description
1 polymer ?
#
loop_
_entity_poly.entity_id
_entity_poly.type
_entity_poly.pdbx_seq_one_letter_code
_entity_poly.pdbx_strand_id
1 'polypeptide(L)' 'KEWIVVQQRFWTEQYLLQAYLVENDHVEVLLASHFISKKYTQAVRQTFPNALSIDGGSFWIRKC' A
#
# COMPACT_ATOMS: atom_id res chain seq x y z
N LYS A 1 -9.37 21.46 -6.63
CA LYS A 1 -9.28 21.83 -5.19
C LYS A 1 -10.23 20.99 -4.31
N GLU A 2 -11.44 20.67 -4.77
CA GLU A 2 -12.42 19.87 -4.02
C GLU A 2 -11.89 18.50 -3.54
N TRP A 3 -11.10 17.80 -4.35
CA TRP A 3 -10.47 16.53 -3.97
C TRP A 3 -9.47 16.65 -2.79
N ILE A 4 -8.87 17.83 -2.58
CA ILE A 4 -7.97 18.10 -1.45
C ILE A 4 -8.78 18.46 -0.21
N VAL A 5 -9.74 19.39 -0.35
CA VAL A 5 -10.44 20.01 0.79
C VAL A 5 -11.58 19.13 1.30
N VAL A 6 -12.35 18.52 0.39
CA VAL A 6 -13.55 17.75 0.71
C VAL A 6 -13.24 16.26 0.81
N GLN A 7 -12.47 15.73 -0.15
CA GLN A 7 -12.16 14.30 -0.19
C GLN A 7 -10.87 13.94 0.55
N GLN A 8 -10.08 14.94 0.96
CA GLN A 8 -8.82 14.76 1.70
C GLN A 8 -7.88 13.75 1.03
N ARG A 9 -7.84 13.73 -0.31
CA ARG A 9 -6.94 12.85 -1.05
C ARG A 9 -5.58 13.49 -1.13
N PHE A 10 -4.60 12.94 -0.42
CA PHE A 10 -3.22 13.45 -0.42
C PHE A 10 -2.32 12.51 -1.23
N TRP A 11 -2.22 12.75 -2.54
CA TRP A 11 -1.30 12.00 -3.41
C TRP A 11 0.18 12.12 -3.00
N THR A 12 0.49 13.08 -2.14
CA THR A 12 1.80 13.29 -1.52
C THR A 12 2.26 12.12 -0.64
N GLU A 13 1.36 11.29 -0.14
CA GLU A 13 1.69 10.15 0.73
C GLU A 13 2.66 9.17 0.05
N GLN A 14 2.50 8.93 -1.25
CA GLN A 14 3.40 8.04 -2.00
C GLN A 14 4.82 8.61 -2.14
N TYR A 15 4.94 9.93 -2.29
CA TYR A 15 6.24 10.59 -2.37
C TYR A 15 6.97 10.60 -1.02
N LEU A 16 6.24 10.79 0.08
CA LEU A 16 6.81 10.69 1.43
C LEU A 16 7.28 9.27 1.73
N LEU A 17 6.47 8.27 1.38
CA LEU A 17 6.86 6.87 1.52
C LEU A 17 8.09 6.53 0.68
N GLN A 18 8.12 6.98 -0.58
CA GLN A 18 9.30 6.79 -1.44
C GLN A 18 10.54 7.42 -0.82
N ALA A 19 10.46 8.70 -0.41
CA ALA A 19 11.59 9.39 0.21
C ALA A 19 12.07 8.69 1.49
N TYR A 20 11.16 8.11 2.27
CA TYR A 20 11.51 7.35 3.47
C TYR A 20 12.21 6.02 3.16
N LEU A 21 11.91 5.37 2.03
CA LEU A 21 12.49 4.09 1.62
C LEU A 21 13.81 4.23 0.86
N VAL A 22 14.01 5.35 0.17
CA VAL A 22 15.24 5.61 -0.61
C VAL A 22 16.45 5.59 0.31
N GLU A 23 17.41 4.72 -0.01
CA GLU A 23 18.68 4.56 0.75
C GLU A 23 18.49 4.32 2.26
N ASN A 24 17.38 3.67 2.66
CA ASN A 24 17.09 3.37 4.06
C ASN A 24 17.17 1.86 4.32
N ASP A 25 18.31 1.41 4.83
CA ASP A 25 18.61 0.01 5.15
C ASP A 25 18.07 -0.44 6.53
N HIS A 26 17.51 0.49 7.32
CA HIS A 26 16.91 0.20 8.62
C HIS A 26 15.47 -0.32 8.55
N VAL A 27 14.91 -0.47 7.35
CA VAL A 27 13.54 -0.94 7.16
C VAL A 27 13.44 -1.99 6.07
N GLU A 28 12.54 -2.94 6.31
CA GLU A 28 12.18 -3.99 5.34
C GLU A 28 10.73 -3.83 4.94
N VAL A 29 10.46 -3.84 3.64
CA VAL A 29 9.10 -3.86 3.10
C VAL A 29 8.56 -5.29 3.19
N LEU A 30 7.57 -5.50 4.05
CA LEU A 30 6.91 -6.80 4.23
C LEU A 30 5.77 -7.00 3.22
N LEU A 31 4.97 -5.96 3.00
CA LEU A 31 3.76 -6.08 2.17
C LEU A 31 3.31 -4.73 1.61
N ALA A 32 3.05 -4.70 0.31
CA ALA A 32 2.30 -3.62 -0.34
C ALA A 32 0.97 -4.18 -0.84
N SER A 33 -0.12 -3.95 -0.09
CA SER A 33 -1.39 -4.66 -0.35
C SER A 33 -1.98 -4.30 -1.71
N HIS A 34 -1.90 -3.04 -2.11
CA HIS A 34 -2.36 -2.59 -3.44
C HIS A 34 -1.57 -3.25 -4.57
N PHE A 35 -0.25 -3.36 -4.43
CA PHE A 35 0.60 -4.00 -5.44
C PHE A 35 0.24 -5.48 -5.57
N ILE A 36 0.09 -6.19 -4.45
CA ILE A 36 -0.20 -7.62 -4.45
C ILE A 36 -1.61 -7.91 -4.95
N SER A 37 -2.61 -7.10 -4.59
CA SER A 37 -3.97 -7.26 -5.08
C SER A 37 -4.12 -7.01 -6.59
N LYS A 38 -3.27 -6.15 -7.17
CA LYS A 38 -3.25 -5.89 -8.62
C LYS A 38 -2.41 -6.92 -9.40
N LYS A 39 -1.23 -7.28 -8.88
CA LYS A 39 -0.28 -8.15 -9.57
C LYS A 39 -0.59 -9.64 -9.40
N TYR A 40 -1.10 -10.03 -8.23
CA TYR A 40 -1.33 -11.42 -7.84
C TYR A 40 -2.79 -11.68 -7.46
N THR A 41 -3.73 -11.06 -8.17
CA THR A 41 -5.18 -11.10 -7.90
C THR A 41 -5.72 -12.50 -7.63
N GLN A 42 -5.34 -13.49 -8.45
CA GLN A 42 -5.83 -14.86 -8.30
C GLN A 42 -5.33 -15.50 -7.00
N ALA A 43 -4.04 -15.37 -6.70
CA ALA A 43 -3.46 -15.89 -5.47
C ALA A 43 -4.13 -15.26 -4.25
N VAL A 44 -4.33 -13.94 -4.24
CA VAL A 44 -5.01 -13.24 -3.15
C VAL A 44 -6.44 -13.75 -2.96
N ARG A 45 -7.21 -13.95 -4.03
CA ARG A 45 -8.58 -14.49 -3.94
C ARG A 45 -8.60 -15.94 -3.43
N GLN A 46 -7.61 -16.75 -3.80
CA GLN A 46 -7.49 -18.12 -3.32
C GLN A 46 -7.09 -18.18 -1.84
N THR A 47 -6.18 -17.30 -1.40
CA THR A 47 -5.75 -17.21 0.01
C THR A 47 -6.82 -16.62 0.91
N PHE A 48 -7.57 -15.63 0.42
CA PHE A 48 -8.62 -14.94 1.17
C PHE A 48 -9.99 -15.07 0.49
N PRO A 49 -10.57 -16.28 0.41
CA PRO A 49 -11.79 -16.55 -0.37
C PRO A 49 -13.02 -15.82 0.17
N ASN A 50 -13.01 -15.47 1.46
CA ASN A 50 -14.11 -14.79 2.14
C ASN A 50 -13.88 -13.27 2.26
N ALA A 51 -12.82 -12.72 1.64
CA ALA A 51 -12.58 -11.29 1.67
C ALA A 51 -13.66 -10.55 0.88
N LEU A 52 -14.39 -9.65 1.55
CA LEU A 52 -15.43 -8.80 0.92
C LEU A 52 -14.84 -7.86 -0.13
N SER A 53 -13.59 -7.45 0.07
CA SER A 53 -12.80 -6.67 -0.88
C SER A 53 -11.34 -7.09 -0.79
N ILE A 54 -10.68 -7.13 -1.95
CA ILE A 54 -9.22 -7.26 -2.06
C ILE A 54 -8.56 -5.92 -2.42
N ASP A 55 -9.34 -4.85 -2.48
CA ASP A 55 -8.85 -3.50 -2.71
C ASP A 55 -8.43 -2.85 -1.38
N GLY A 56 -7.38 -2.03 -1.44
CA GLY A 56 -6.76 -1.43 -0.27
C GLY A 56 -5.43 -0.74 -0.60
N GLY A 57 -4.90 0.00 0.37
CA GLY A 57 -3.67 0.79 0.22
C GLY A 57 -2.65 0.59 1.35
N SER A 58 -2.88 -0.37 2.25
CA SER A 58 -1.97 -0.63 3.37
C SER A 58 -0.56 -1.00 2.91
N PHE A 59 0.43 -0.45 3.61
CA PHE A 59 1.85 -0.69 3.36
C PHE A 59 2.51 -1.08 4.69
N TRP A 60 3.09 -2.28 4.73
CA TRP A 60 3.59 -2.90 5.95
C TRP A 60 5.12 -2.94 5.88
N ILE A 61 5.76 -2.37 6.88
CA ILE A 61 7.21 -2.32 7.02
C ILE A 61 7.60 -2.83 8.40
N ARG A 62 8.79 -3.42 8.48
CA ARG A 62 9.44 -3.82 9.73
C ARG A 62 10.69 -2.98 9.92
N LYS A 63 10.94 -2.52 11.14
CA LYS A 63 12.23 -1.95 11.53
C LYS A 63 13.22 -3.07 11.75
N CYS A 64 14.41 -2.93 11.17
CA CYS A 64 15.53 -3.85 11.30
C CYS A 64 16.38 -3.50 12.53
#